data_AF-A0A3D2G3Z5-F1
#
_entry.id   AF-A0A3D2G3Z5-F1
#
_cell.length_a   1.000
_cell.length_b   1.000
_cell.length_c   1.000
_cell.angle_alpha   90.00
_cell.angle_beta   90.00
_cell.angle_gamma   90.00
#
_symmetry.space_group_name_H-M   'P 1'
#
loop_
_entity.id
_entity.type
_entity.pdbx_description
1 polymer ?
#
loop_
_entity_poly.entity_id
_entity_poly.type
_entity_poly.pdbx_seq_one_letter_code
_entity_poly.pdbx_strand_id
1 'polypeptide(L)'
;KFFDIKCRAAGLEPDAVVLVATIRALKYNGGVPKKDLNQENMEALSKGIANLEKHIENLHKYGVPVVVTLNAFITDTEEEIDFVRNFCKERNCEFALSQVWEKGGEGGIELAKAILNTIETNESNFKPLYDVNQPIRDKITCIAKEIYGADEVIFAPAAEKQIDRLESQGYGNLPICMAKNQY
;
A
#
# COMPACT_ATOMS: atom_id res chain seq x y z
N LYS A 1 1.79 9.52 1.04
CA LYS A 1 1.00 10.69 0.52
C LYS A 1 -0.23 11.00 1.34
N PHE A 2 -1.25 10.13 1.40
CA PHE A 2 -2.41 10.36 2.29
C PHE A 2 -1.93 10.53 3.75
N PHE A 3 -1.10 9.60 4.24
CA PHE A 3 -0.46 9.70 5.55
C PHE A 3 0.51 10.88 5.69
N ASP A 4 1.48 11.02 4.78
CA ASP A 4 2.54 12.03 4.97
C ASP A 4 2.13 13.48 4.70
N ILE A 5 1.00 13.72 4.02
CA ILE A 5 0.58 15.06 3.60
C ILE A 5 -0.81 15.37 4.16
N LYS A 6 -1.83 14.58 3.79
CA LYS A 6 -3.22 14.88 4.18
C LYS A 6 -3.44 14.71 5.68
N CYS A 7 -3.01 13.59 6.26
CA CYS A 7 -3.15 13.35 7.70
C CYS A 7 -2.41 14.40 8.52
N ARG A 8 -1.19 14.76 8.14
CA ARG A 8 -0.46 15.86 8.81
C ARG A 8 -1.20 17.19 8.73
N ALA A 9 -1.65 17.58 7.54
CA ALA A 9 -2.29 18.87 7.32
C ALA A 9 -3.65 19.00 8.02
N ALA A 10 -4.37 17.88 8.15
CA ALA A 10 -5.73 17.83 8.70
C ALA A 10 -5.79 17.29 10.14
N GLY A 11 -4.67 16.90 10.75
CA GLY A 11 -4.64 16.29 12.08
C GLY A 11 -5.42 14.96 12.15
N LEU A 12 -5.34 14.14 11.09
CA LEU A 12 -6.05 12.86 11.04
C LEU A 12 -5.15 11.72 11.49
N GLU A 13 -5.71 10.82 12.29
CA GLU A 13 -5.06 9.61 12.80
C GLU A 13 -5.89 8.41 12.33
N PRO A 14 -5.49 7.71 11.24
CA PRO A 14 -6.28 6.62 10.69
C PRO A 14 -6.28 5.39 11.61
N ASP A 15 -7.46 4.84 11.90
CA ASP A 15 -7.62 3.65 12.76
C ASP A 15 -7.33 2.33 12.04
N ALA A 16 -7.58 2.27 10.73
CA ALA A 16 -7.33 1.09 9.91
C ALA A 16 -7.13 1.46 8.44
N VAL A 17 -6.54 0.54 7.68
CA VAL A 17 -6.37 0.64 6.22
C VAL A 17 -6.93 -0.60 5.56
N VAL A 18 -7.71 -0.39 4.50
CA VAL A 18 -8.09 -1.47 3.58
C VAL A 18 -7.16 -1.48 2.38
N LEU A 19 -6.41 -2.57 2.20
CA LEU A 19 -5.54 -2.81 1.06
C LEU A 19 -6.25 -3.74 0.06
N VAL A 20 -6.70 -3.17 -1.06
CA VAL A 20 -7.44 -3.90 -2.09
C VAL A 20 -6.49 -4.55 -3.10
N ALA A 21 -6.73 -5.82 -3.41
CA ALA A 21 -6.05 -6.56 -4.46
C ALA A 21 -7.04 -7.40 -5.29
N THR A 22 -6.55 -7.98 -6.40
CA THR A 22 -7.27 -8.98 -7.20
C THR A 22 -6.29 -10.07 -7.60
N ILE A 23 -6.73 -11.32 -7.68
CA ILE A 23 -5.88 -12.45 -8.12
C ILE A 23 -5.31 -12.19 -9.51
N ARG A 24 -6.12 -11.63 -10.41
CA ARG A 24 -5.69 -11.22 -11.75
C ARG A 24 -4.55 -10.19 -11.73
N ALA A 25 -4.61 -9.17 -10.87
CA ALA A 25 -3.53 -8.19 -10.76
C ALA A 25 -2.25 -8.82 -10.19
N LEU A 26 -2.37 -9.74 -9.23
CA LEU A 26 -1.24 -10.47 -8.70
C LEU A 26 -0.61 -11.38 -9.76
N LYS A 27 -1.39 -12.15 -10.51
CA LYS A 27 -0.89 -12.94 -11.66
C LYS A 27 -0.20 -12.07 -12.71
N TYR A 28 -0.72 -10.87 -12.98
CA TYR A 28 -0.09 -9.91 -13.87
C TYR A 28 1.28 -9.46 -13.36
N ASN A 29 1.40 -9.15 -12.06
CA ASN A 29 2.69 -8.85 -11.43
C ASN A 29 3.65 -10.06 -11.44
N GLY A 30 3.10 -11.28 -11.48
CA GLY A 30 3.85 -12.51 -11.69
C GLY A 30 4.29 -12.77 -13.13
N GLY A 31 3.94 -11.89 -14.07
CA GLY A 31 4.35 -11.95 -15.47
C GLY A 31 3.30 -12.47 -16.45
N VAL A 32 2.07 -12.76 -16.02
CA VAL A 32 1.01 -13.23 -16.92
C VAL A 32 0.52 -12.07 -17.80
N PRO A 33 0.49 -12.24 -19.14
CA PRO A 33 -0.05 -11.22 -20.03
C PRO A 33 -1.52 -10.91 -19.73
N LYS A 34 -1.93 -9.65 -19.91
CA LYS A 34 -3.29 -9.17 -19.59
C LYS A 34 -4.42 -10.00 -20.20
N LYS A 35 -4.19 -10.59 -21.38
CA LYS A 35 -5.15 -11.42 -22.11
C LYS A 35 -5.38 -12.81 -21.50
N ASP A 36 -4.43 -13.30 -20.69
CA ASP A 36 -4.40 -14.68 -20.20
C ASP A 36 -4.73 -14.78 -18.68
N LEU A 37 -5.13 -13.66 -18.04
CA LEU A 37 -5.36 -13.57 -16.59
C LEU A 37 -6.56 -14.37 -16.06
N ASN A 38 -7.41 -14.88 -16.94
CA ASN A 38 -8.61 -15.62 -16.56
C ASN A 38 -8.33 -17.10 -16.29
N GLN A 39 -7.14 -17.58 -16.61
CA GLN A 39 -6.72 -18.96 -16.33
C GLN A 39 -6.08 -19.00 -14.94
N GLU A 40 -6.36 -20.06 -14.19
CA GLU A 40 -5.66 -20.32 -12.93
C GLU A 40 -4.15 -20.43 -13.18
N ASN A 41 -3.35 -19.79 -12.33
CA ASN A 41 -1.90 -19.89 -12.41
C ASN A 41 -1.25 -19.62 -11.05
N MET A 42 -1.11 -20.67 -10.25
CA MET A 42 -0.52 -20.61 -8.91
C MET A 42 0.95 -20.17 -8.92
N GLU A 43 1.72 -20.53 -9.95
CA GLU A 43 3.12 -20.12 -10.06
C GLU A 43 3.25 -18.61 -10.24
N ALA A 44 2.46 -18.02 -11.15
CA ALA A 44 2.44 -16.59 -11.36
C ALA A 44 1.86 -15.84 -10.15
N LEU A 45 0.79 -16.37 -9.54
CA LEU A 45 0.22 -15.78 -8.34
C LEU A 45 1.26 -15.73 -7.21
N SER A 46 1.97 -16.83 -6.98
CA SER A 46 3.05 -16.91 -5.99
C SER A 46 4.19 -15.93 -6.28
N LYS A 47 4.58 -15.74 -7.55
CA LYS A 47 5.59 -14.73 -7.92
C LYS A 47 5.10 -13.30 -7.71
N GLY A 48 3.84 -13.02 -8.10
CA GLY A 48 3.28 -11.67 -8.04
C GLY A 48 2.83 -11.22 -6.65
N ILE A 49 2.69 -12.15 -5.70
CA ILE A 49 2.32 -11.84 -4.31
C ILE A 49 3.31 -10.87 -3.65
N ALA A 50 4.56 -10.85 -4.09
CA ALA A 50 5.60 -9.94 -3.60
C ALA A 50 5.19 -8.45 -3.70
N ASN A 51 4.35 -8.09 -4.68
CA ASN A 51 3.80 -6.74 -4.75
C ASN A 51 2.84 -6.44 -3.58
N LEU A 52 1.96 -7.38 -3.24
CA LEU A 52 1.06 -7.24 -2.09
C LEU A 52 1.86 -7.21 -0.79
N GLU A 53 2.86 -8.08 -0.67
CA GLU A 53 3.79 -8.11 0.47
C GLU A 53 4.43 -6.75 0.70
N LYS A 54 5.00 -6.15 -0.35
CA LYS A 54 5.66 -4.86 -0.23
C LYS A 54 4.72 -3.77 0.24
N HIS A 55 3.46 -3.79 -0.20
CA HIS A 55 2.46 -2.84 0.27
C HIS A 55 2.06 -3.08 1.73
N ILE A 56 1.93 -4.34 2.18
CA ILE A 56 1.70 -4.68 3.58
C ILE A 56 2.84 -4.15 4.45
N GLU A 57 4.09 -4.46 4.09
CA GLU A 57 5.28 -3.96 4.80
C GLU A 57 5.26 -2.43 4.91
N ASN A 58 4.98 -1.75 3.79
CA ASN A 58 4.93 -0.30 3.75
C ASN A 58 3.86 0.27 4.68
N LEU A 59 2.68 -0.35 4.75
CA LEU A 59 1.61 0.10 5.65
C LEU A 59 1.97 -0.11 7.11
N HIS A 60 2.63 -1.23 7.46
CA HIS A 60 3.12 -1.46 8.82
C HIS A 60 4.14 -0.42 9.29
N LYS A 61 4.92 0.20 8.39
CA LYS A 61 5.83 1.30 8.76
C LYS A 61 5.11 2.52 9.33
N TYR A 62 3.85 2.72 8.94
CA TYR A 62 3.02 3.80 9.48
C TYR A 62 2.34 3.43 10.79
N GLY A 63 2.43 2.18 11.26
CA GLY A 63 1.83 1.73 12.52
C GLY A 63 0.30 1.62 12.49
N VAL A 64 -0.30 1.48 11.30
CA VAL A 64 -1.77 1.37 11.15
C VAL A 64 -2.18 -0.09 10.90
N PRO A 65 -3.22 -0.61 11.58
CA PRO A 65 -3.79 -1.92 11.31
C PRO A 65 -4.22 -2.09 9.84
N VAL A 66 -3.91 -3.25 9.25
CA VAL A 66 -4.15 -3.52 7.84
C VAL A 66 -5.17 -4.65 7.66
N VAL A 67 -6.21 -4.36 6.87
CA VAL A 67 -7.16 -5.35 6.35
C VAL A 67 -6.91 -5.49 4.86
N VAL A 68 -6.52 -6.67 4.41
CA VAL A 68 -6.40 -6.97 2.98
C VAL A 68 -7.76 -7.46 2.48
N THR A 69 -8.16 -7.01 1.30
CA THR A 69 -9.34 -7.54 0.63
C THR A 69 -9.06 -7.93 -0.81
N LEU A 70 -9.56 -9.09 -1.21
CA LEU A 70 -9.64 -9.49 -2.60
C LEU A 70 -11.00 -9.11 -3.15
N ASN A 71 -11.02 -8.28 -4.20
CA ASN A 71 -12.21 -8.14 -5.02
C ASN A 71 -12.34 -9.37 -5.92
N ALA A 72 -13.37 -10.18 -5.68
CA ALA A 72 -13.58 -11.46 -6.34
C ALA A 72 -13.99 -11.29 -7.81
N PHE A 73 -13.46 -12.15 -8.67
CA PHE A 73 -13.93 -12.37 -10.03
C PHE A 73 -14.45 -13.81 -10.21
N ILE A 74 -15.35 -14.01 -11.17
CA ILE A 74 -15.96 -15.32 -11.48
C ILE A 74 -14.90 -16.38 -11.87
N THR A 75 -13.75 -15.92 -12.36
CA THR A 75 -12.64 -16.79 -12.78
C THR A 75 -11.66 -17.13 -11.68
N ASP A 76 -11.78 -16.49 -10.51
CA ASP A 76 -10.88 -16.74 -9.38
C ASP A 76 -11.24 -18.09 -8.75
N THR A 77 -10.24 -18.92 -8.49
CA THR A 77 -10.47 -20.25 -7.88
C THR A 77 -10.31 -20.19 -6.36
N GLU A 78 -10.91 -21.15 -5.66
CA GLU A 78 -10.79 -21.25 -4.19
C GLU A 78 -9.33 -21.42 -3.77
N GLU A 79 -8.54 -22.19 -4.55
CA GLU A 79 -7.11 -22.39 -4.28
C GLU A 79 -6.31 -21.07 -4.38
N GLU A 80 -6.57 -20.25 -5.40
CA GLU A 80 -5.95 -18.93 -5.56
C GLU A 80 -6.34 -17.98 -4.40
N ILE A 81 -7.60 -18.00 -3.97
CA ILE A 81 -8.11 -17.19 -2.86
C ILE A 81 -7.46 -17.63 -1.54
N ASP A 82 -7.42 -18.93 -1.28
CA ASP A 82 -6.88 -19.51 -0.05
C ASP A 82 -5.40 -19.22 0.10
N PHE A 83 -4.64 -19.28 -1.00
CA PHE A 83 -3.23 -18.89 -1.02
C PHE A 83 -3.03 -17.45 -0.53
N VAL A 84 -3.79 -16.49 -1.08
CA VAL A 84 -3.67 -15.08 -0.67
C VAL A 84 -4.14 -14.89 0.77
N ARG A 85 -5.23 -15.56 1.18
CA ARG A 85 -5.74 -15.48 2.56
C ARG A 85 -4.69 -15.92 3.57
N ASN A 86 -4.06 -17.07 3.33
CA ASN A 86 -3.03 -17.60 4.22
C ASN A 86 -1.81 -16.69 4.25
N PHE A 87 -1.40 -16.17 3.09
CA PHE A 87 -0.28 -15.22 2.97
C PHE A 87 -0.49 -13.95 3.81
N CYS A 88 -1.71 -13.41 3.84
CA CYS A 88 -2.07 -12.24 4.66
C CYS A 88 -2.05 -12.57 6.16
N LYS A 89 -2.60 -13.73 6.55
CA LYS A 89 -2.63 -14.17 7.96
C LYS A 89 -1.22 -14.33 8.54
N GLU A 90 -0.30 -14.92 7.79
CA GLU A 90 1.11 -15.06 8.19
C GLU A 90 1.82 -13.72 8.43
N ARG A 91 1.28 -12.64 7.89
CA ARG A 91 1.81 -11.27 8.00
C ARG A 91 1.00 -10.39 8.94
N ASN A 92 0.18 -10.99 9.81
CA ASN A 92 -0.67 -10.28 10.78
C ASN A 92 -1.62 -9.25 10.13
N CYS A 93 -2.11 -9.56 8.93
CA CYS A 93 -3.17 -8.79 8.29
C CYS A 93 -4.48 -9.57 8.33
N GLU A 94 -5.56 -8.89 8.69
CA GLU A 94 -6.88 -9.46 8.48
C GLU A 94 -7.20 -9.57 7.00
N PHE A 95 -8.04 -10.54 6.65
CA PHE A 95 -8.40 -10.81 5.25
C PHE A 95 -9.91 -10.96 5.10
N ALA A 96 -10.46 -10.34 4.06
CA ALA A 96 -11.85 -10.54 3.66
C ALA A 96 -12.01 -10.62 2.14
N LEU A 97 -12.85 -11.55 1.68
CA LEU A 97 -13.29 -11.56 0.29
C LEU A 97 -14.39 -10.51 0.07
N SER A 98 -14.28 -9.75 -1.01
CA SER A 98 -15.24 -8.70 -1.38
C SER A 98 -15.95 -9.07 -2.69
N GLN A 99 -17.28 -9.16 -2.62
CA GLN A 99 -18.16 -9.43 -3.76
C GLN A 99 -19.05 -8.21 -4.09
N VAL A 100 -18.63 -7.01 -3.68
CA VAL A 100 -19.45 -5.79 -3.79
C VAL A 100 -19.84 -5.41 -5.21
N TRP A 101 -19.04 -5.81 -6.20
CA TRP A 101 -19.35 -5.57 -7.61
C TRP A 101 -20.57 -6.37 -8.08
N GLU A 102 -20.74 -7.60 -7.60
CA GLU A 102 -21.84 -8.49 -7.97
C GLU A 102 -23.07 -8.32 -7.05
N LYS A 103 -22.82 -8.19 -5.74
CA LYS A 103 -23.86 -8.25 -4.70
C LYS A 103 -24.14 -6.91 -4.00
N GLY A 104 -23.56 -5.82 -4.49
CA GLY A 104 -23.67 -4.51 -3.85
C GLY A 104 -23.20 -4.52 -2.40
N GLY A 105 -23.90 -3.82 -1.51
CA GLY A 105 -23.53 -3.73 -0.10
C GLY A 105 -23.47 -5.08 0.64
N GLU A 106 -24.30 -6.05 0.24
CA GLU A 106 -24.32 -7.38 0.84
C GLU A 106 -23.00 -8.13 0.63
N GLY A 107 -22.39 -7.95 -0.55
CA GLY A 107 -21.07 -8.52 -0.88
C GLY A 107 -19.90 -7.91 -0.12
N GLY A 108 -20.13 -6.86 0.67
CA GLY A 108 -19.13 -6.18 1.50
C GLY A 108 -19.27 -6.45 2.99
N ILE A 109 -20.26 -7.23 3.43
CA ILE A 109 -20.52 -7.47 4.85
C ILE A 109 -19.33 -8.16 5.54
N GLU A 110 -18.67 -9.11 4.87
CA GLU A 110 -17.47 -9.77 5.40
C GLU A 110 -16.33 -8.77 5.63
N LEU A 111 -16.05 -7.94 4.62
CA LEU A 111 -15.05 -6.87 4.73
C LEU A 111 -15.40 -5.87 5.83
N ALA A 112 -16.66 -5.44 5.93
CA ALA A 112 -17.11 -4.53 6.98
C ALA A 112 -16.90 -5.12 8.38
N LYS A 113 -17.22 -6.41 8.58
CA LYS A 113 -16.96 -7.13 9.84
C LYS A 113 -15.47 -7.23 10.14
N ALA A 114 -14.63 -7.53 9.15
CA ALA A 114 -13.18 -7.59 9.32
C ALA A 114 -12.60 -6.23 9.73
N ILE A 115 -13.08 -5.13 9.13
CA ILE A 115 -12.69 -3.76 9.49
C ILE A 115 -13.10 -3.44 10.93
N LEU A 116 -14.36 -3.71 11.30
CA LEU A 116 -14.86 -3.47 12.67
C LEU A 116 -14.04 -4.25 13.69
N ASN A 117 -13.84 -5.56 13.47
CA ASN A 117 -13.01 -6.39 14.33
C ASN A 117 -11.58 -5.85 14.44
N THR A 118 -10.99 -5.40 13.33
CA THR A 118 -9.62 -4.87 13.32
C THR A 118 -9.51 -3.61 14.18
N ILE A 119 -10.45 -2.68 14.04
CA ILE A 119 -10.48 -1.42 14.81
C ILE A 119 -10.76 -1.69 16.30
N GLU A 120 -11.60 -2.68 16.61
CA GLU A 120 -11.94 -3.04 18.00
C GLU A 120 -10.80 -3.76 18.74
N THR A 121 -9.98 -4.54 18.01
CA THR A 121 -8.98 -5.43 18.63
C THR A 121 -7.55 -4.96 18.47
N ASN A 122 -7.26 -4.04 17.54
CA ASN A 122 -5.92 -3.53 17.28
C ASN A 122 -5.90 -2.01 17.39
N GLU A 123 -4.94 -1.49 18.16
CA GLU A 123 -4.73 -0.05 18.29
C GLU A 123 -3.87 0.48 17.14
N SER A 124 -4.30 1.58 16.54
CA SER A 124 -3.48 2.32 15.58
C SER A 124 -2.43 3.15 16.29
N ASN A 125 -1.17 2.91 15.97
CA ASN A 125 -0.02 3.68 16.42
C ASN A 125 0.47 4.58 15.28
N PHE A 126 -0.48 5.24 14.60
CA PHE A 126 -0.22 5.99 13.38
C PHE A 126 0.91 7.00 13.57
N LYS A 127 1.90 6.94 12.68
CA LYS A 127 2.93 7.96 12.56
C LYS A 127 3.28 8.22 11.09
N PRO A 128 3.54 9.48 10.71
CA PRO A 128 4.11 9.76 9.40
C PRO A 128 5.50 9.13 9.22
N LEU A 129 5.92 8.90 7.98
CA LEU A 129 7.13 8.14 7.67
C LEU A 129 8.43 8.83 8.11
N TYR A 130 8.45 10.17 8.10
CA TYR A 130 9.63 11.00 8.35
C TYR A 130 9.28 12.24 9.18
N ASP A 131 10.26 12.91 9.78
CA ASP A 131 10.05 14.23 10.39
C ASP A 131 10.07 15.30 9.29
N VAL A 132 9.09 16.21 9.31
CA VAL A 132 8.97 17.26 8.29
C VAL A 132 10.12 18.26 8.34
N ASN A 133 10.79 18.38 9.49
CA ASN A 133 11.94 19.25 9.72
C ASN A 133 13.26 18.66 9.20
N GLN A 134 13.26 17.42 8.70
CA GLN A 134 14.43 16.87 8.01
C GLN A 134 14.68 17.62 6.70
N PRO A 135 15.94 17.69 6.23
CA PRO A 135 16.27 18.20 4.91
C PRO A 135 15.41 17.58 3.81
N ILE A 136 15.11 18.35 2.75
CA ILE A 136 14.28 17.89 1.63
C ILE A 136 14.87 16.61 1.02
N ARG A 137 16.20 16.53 0.90
CA ARG A 137 16.93 15.38 0.37
C ARG A 137 16.69 14.12 1.20
N ASP A 138 16.72 14.24 2.51
CA ASP A 138 16.55 13.14 3.44
C ASP A 138 15.11 12.62 3.41
N LYS A 139 14.12 13.52 3.31
CA LYS A 139 12.71 13.13 3.15
C LYS A 139 12.46 12.39 1.85
N ILE A 140 13.03 12.87 0.73
CA ILE A 140 12.94 12.19 -0.57
C ILE A 140 13.61 10.81 -0.49
N THR A 141 14.80 10.74 0.09
CA THR A 141 15.57 9.50 0.24
C THR A 141 14.84 8.50 1.13
N CYS A 142 14.27 8.95 2.24
CA CYS A 142 13.45 8.14 3.14
C CYS A 142 12.28 7.50 2.38
N ILE A 143 11.50 8.27 1.61
CA ILE A 143 10.39 7.70 0.83
C ILE A 143 10.91 6.67 -0.18
N ALA A 144 11.98 7.00 -0.91
CA ALA A 144 12.53 6.13 -1.94
C ALA A 144 13.03 4.78 -1.37
N LYS A 145 13.78 4.83 -0.28
CA LYS A 145 14.32 3.62 0.36
C LYS A 145 13.25 2.83 1.09
N GLU A 146 12.46 3.50 1.92
CA GLU A 146 11.52 2.82 2.81
C GLU A 146 10.29 2.29 2.07
N ILE A 147 9.72 3.08 1.15
CA ILE A 147 8.47 2.73 0.47
C ILE A 147 8.73 2.04 -0.87
N TYR A 148 9.68 2.55 -1.67
CA TYR A 148 9.94 2.00 -3.01
C TYR A 148 11.01 0.91 -3.01
N GLY A 149 11.81 0.77 -1.94
CA GLY A 149 12.90 -0.19 -1.89
C GLY A 149 14.08 0.18 -2.80
N ALA A 150 14.27 1.47 -3.08
CA ALA A 150 15.41 1.94 -3.87
C ALA A 150 16.71 1.85 -3.06
N ASP A 151 17.83 1.51 -3.71
CA ASP A 151 19.14 1.49 -3.06
C ASP A 151 19.68 2.91 -2.81
N GLU A 152 19.49 3.80 -3.80
CA GLU A 152 19.97 5.17 -3.77
C GLU A 152 19.03 6.16 -4.48
N VAL A 153 19.23 7.44 -4.18
CA VAL A 153 18.59 8.55 -4.88
C VAL A 153 19.69 9.44 -5.43
N ILE A 154 19.67 9.64 -6.75
CA ILE A 154 20.59 10.53 -7.44
C ILE A 154 19.85 11.81 -7.79
N PHE A 155 20.33 12.94 -7.32
CA PHE A 155 19.80 14.25 -7.64
C PHE A 155 20.57 14.84 -8.82
N ALA A 156 19.86 15.22 -9.88
CA ALA A 156 20.45 15.97 -10.96
C ALA A 156 20.93 17.35 -10.46
N PRO A 157 21.98 17.96 -11.05
CA PRO A 157 22.49 19.27 -10.61
C PRO A 157 21.43 20.39 -10.58
N ALA A 158 20.43 20.33 -11.46
CA ALA A 158 19.32 21.28 -11.46
C ALA A 158 18.38 21.08 -10.25
N ALA A 159 18.14 19.82 -9.86
CA ALA A 159 17.32 19.48 -8.69
C ALA A 159 18.03 19.90 -7.40
N GLU A 160 19.33 19.66 -7.28
CA GLU A 160 20.15 20.10 -6.14
C GLU A 160 20.02 21.60 -5.90
N LYS A 161 20.24 22.41 -6.94
CA LYS A 161 20.09 23.87 -6.88
C LYS A 161 18.68 24.31 -6.48
N GLN A 162 17.66 23.60 -6.96
CA GLN A 162 16.27 23.92 -6.64
C GLN A 162 15.94 23.58 -5.18
N ILE A 163 16.47 22.48 -4.65
CA ILE A 163 16.31 22.10 -3.24
C ILE A 163 16.93 23.17 -2.34
N ASP A 164 18.18 23.57 -2.58
CA ASP A 164 18.87 24.58 -1.78
C ASP A 164 18.11 25.92 -1.78
N ARG A 165 17.56 26.30 -2.95
CA ARG A 165 16.71 27.48 -3.07
C ARG A 165 15.44 27.36 -2.23
N LEU A 166 14.75 26.22 -2.24
CA LEU A 166 13.53 26.03 -1.46
C LEU A 166 13.80 26.07 0.04
N GLU A 167 14.89 25.45 0.50
CA GLU A 167 15.27 25.46 1.91
C GLU A 167 15.64 26.87 2.39
N SER A 168 16.46 27.61 1.63
CA SER A 168 16.82 29.01 1.93
C SER A 168 15.62 29.97 1.91
N GLN A 169 14.55 29.65 1.20
CA GLN A 169 13.30 30.40 1.18
C GLN A 169 12.33 30.01 2.31
N GLY A 170 12.71 29.07 3.19
CA GLY A 170 11.88 28.62 4.32
C GLY A 170 10.85 27.56 3.95
N TYR A 171 10.88 27.00 2.73
CA TYR A 171 10.01 25.89 2.32
C TYR A 171 10.56 24.51 2.69
N GLY A 172 11.69 24.46 3.39
CA GLY A 172 12.35 23.23 3.83
C GLY A 172 11.45 22.32 4.67
N ASN A 173 10.53 22.88 5.46
CA ASN A 173 9.67 22.12 6.37
C ASN A 173 8.34 21.68 5.74
N LEU A 174 8.21 21.71 4.40
CA LEU A 174 7.04 21.17 3.71
C LEU A 174 7.16 19.65 3.48
N PRO A 175 6.04 18.90 3.46
CA PRO A 175 6.02 17.50 3.03
C PRO A 175 6.40 17.31 1.56
N ILE A 176 6.88 16.11 1.23
CA ILE A 176 7.30 15.73 -0.13
C ILE A 176 6.17 15.03 -0.89
N CYS A 177 5.91 15.48 -2.12
CA CYS A 177 5.04 14.79 -3.07
C CYS A 177 5.87 14.18 -4.21
N MET A 178 6.09 12.86 -4.15
CA MET A 178 6.81 12.14 -5.22
C MET A 178 5.96 12.07 -6.50
N ALA A 179 6.48 12.63 -7.60
CA ALA A 179 5.93 12.47 -8.94
C ALA A 179 6.71 11.39 -9.69
N LYS A 180 6.10 10.20 -9.83
CA LYS A 180 6.66 9.05 -10.56
C LYS A 180 5.55 8.26 -11.25
N ASN A 181 5.91 7.31 -12.11
CA ASN A 181 4.98 6.32 -12.66
C ASN A 181 4.24 5.57 -11.54
N GLN A 182 2.95 5.27 -11.71
CA GLN A 182 2.15 4.48 -10.78
C GLN A 182 2.31 2.96 -10.96
N TYR A 183 2.84 2.52 -12.11
CA TYR A 183 3.17 1.12 -12.39
C TYR A 183 4.63 0.80 -12.06
#